data_AF-A0A7V9H1Q1-F1
#
_entry.id   AF-A0A7V9H1Q1-F1
#
_cell.length_a   1.000
_cell.length_b   1.000
_cell.length_c   1.000
_cell.angle_alpha   90.00
_cell.angle_beta   90.00
_cell.angle_gamma   90.00
#
_symmetry.space_group_name_H-M   'P 1'
#
loop_
_entity.id
_entity.type
_entity.pdbx_description
1 polymer ?
#
loop_
_entity_poly.entity_id
_entity_poly.type
_entity_poly.pdbx_seq_one_letter_code
_entity_poly.pdbx_strand_id
1 'polypeptide(L)'
;MEQKQERGGALRVGMVWGGIGGVLGFVASLLGSLVGILAGALVGYSCGKRAAVAETERPGALSGLIGGAVAAPVYVVGASAGALVAARGMGSPRMAATLSDVLGTTISPDEAWTLFLLSVFLSAILQAAVFVAAATAAGALARRRRV
;
A
#
# COMPACT_ATOMS: atom_id res chain seq x y z
N MET A 1 -6.29 34.91 9.28
CA MET A 1 -6.10 33.91 8.19
C MET A 1 -5.64 32.53 8.72
N GLU A 2 -5.60 32.28 10.04
CA GLU A 2 -5.11 31.02 10.63
C GLU A 2 -6.07 29.82 10.54
N GLN A 3 -7.39 30.02 10.45
CA GLN A 3 -8.36 28.90 10.37
C GLN A 3 -8.25 28.04 9.09
N LYS A 4 -7.67 28.58 8.00
CA LYS A 4 -7.51 27.83 6.74
C LYS A 4 -6.38 26.80 6.82
N GLN A 5 -5.52 26.90 7.82
CA GLN A 5 -4.35 26.05 7.99
C GLN A 5 -4.65 24.76 8.77
N GLU A 6 -5.71 24.77 9.61
CA GLU A 6 -6.19 23.57 10.33
C GLU A 6 -7.05 22.66 9.45
N ARG A 7 -7.82 23.24 8.49
CA ARG A 7 -8.59 22.48 7.50
C ARG A 7 -7.66 21.88 6.44
N GLY A 8 -7.30 20.60 6.59
CA GLY A 8 -6.48 19.88 5.61
C GLY A 8 -5.22 19.23 6.19
N GLY A 9 -5.10 19.14 7.52
CA GLY A 9 -4.03 18.41 8.18
C GLY A 9 -3.96 16.95 7.71
N ALA A 10 -5.11 16.29 7.57
CA ALA A 10 -5.19 14.92 7.07
C ALA A 10 -4.66 14.76 5.63
N LEU A 11 -4.96 15.74 4.76
CA LEU A 11 -4.49 15.77 3.36
C LEU A 11 -2.97 15.93 3.29
N ARG A 12 -2.41 16.88 4.04
CA ARG A 12 -0.95 17.10 4.11
C ARG A 12 -0.22 15.86 4.63
N VAL A 13 -0.75 15.24 5.69
CA VAL A 13 -0.19 13.97 6.21
C VAL A 13 -0.26 12.89 5.13
N GLY A 14 -1.38 12.76 4.43
CA GLY A 14 -1.55 11.83 3.32
C GLY A 14 -0.53 12.04 2.20
N MET A 15 -0.24 13.28 1.80
CA MET A 15 0.77 13.57 0.77
C MET A 15 2.18 13.16 1.21
N VAL A 16 2.58 13.50 2.45
CA VAL A 16 3.90 13.15 2.99
C VAL A 16 4.05 11.64 3.13
N TRP A 17 3.05 10.98 3.72
CA TRP A 17 3.04 9.54 3.90
C TRP A 17 2.85 8.78 2.60
N GLY A 18 2.26 9.39 1.57
CA GLY A 18 2.24 8.85 0.21
C GLY A 18 3.65 8.72 -0.34
N GLY A 19 4.47 9.78 -0.24
CA GLY A 19 5.88 9.73 -0.67
C GLY A 19 6.70 8.68 0.08
N ILE A 20 6.64 8.69 1.41
CA ILE A 20 7.34 7.70 2.26
C ILE A 20 6.84 6.29 1.94
N GLY A 21 5.52 6.14 1.84
CA GLY A 21 4.86 4.87 1.53
C GLY A 21 5.26 4.32 0.18
N GLY A 22 5.39 5.15 -0.85
CA GLY A 22 5.86 4.71 -2.17
C GLY A 22 7.25 4.07 -2.11
N VAL A 23 8.19 4.73 -1.42
CA VAL A 23 9.56 4.21 -1.27
C VAL A 23 9.57 2.93 -0.44
N LEU A 24 8.86 2.91 0.70
CA LEU A 24 8.77 1.72 1.54
C LEU A 24 8.08 0.55 0.83
N GLY A 25 7.02 0.83 0.06
CA GLY A 25 6.33 -0.16 -0.74
C GLY A 25 7.26 -0.77 -1.78
N PHE A 26 8.04 0.06 -2.49
CA PHE A 26 9.04 -0.42 -3.44
C PHE A 26 10.05 -1.36 -2.78
N VAL A 27 10.69 -0.92 -1.70
CA VAL A 27 11.74 -1.71 -1.01
C VAL A 27 11.16 -2.99 -0.41
N ALA A 28 9.99 -2.92 0.23
CA ALA A 28 9.34 -4.09 0.83
C ALA A 28 8.97 -5.13 -0.23
N SER A 29 8.45 -4.71 -1.38
CA SER A 29 8.03 -5.62 -2.45
C SER A 29 9.19 -6.27 -3.21
N LEU A 30 10.43 -5.80 -3.05
CA LEU A 30 11.61 -6.54 -3.54
C LEU A 30 11.72 -7.92 -2.88
N LEU A 31 11.21 -8.07 -1.65
CA LEU A 31 11.17 -9.33 -0.92
C LEU A 31 9.93 -10.18 -1.24
N GLY A 32 9.06 -9.69 -2.13
CA GLY A 32 7.83 -10.36 -2.54
C GLY A 32 6.55 -9.64 -2.09
N SER A 33 5.45 -9.99 -2.75
CA SER A 33 4.18 -9.28 -2.64
C SER A 33 3.55 -9.32 -1.24
N LEU A 34 3.74 -10.42 -0.50
CA LEU A 34 3.23 -10.58 0.87
C LEU A 34 3.86 -9.56 1.82
N VAL A 35 5.18 -9.36 1.72
CA VAL A 35 5.90 -8.36 2.52
C VAL A 35 5.39 -6.95 2.19
N GLY A 36 5.14 -6.68 0.90
CA GLY A 36 4.48 -5.45 0.45
C GLY A 36 3.07 -5.25 1.03
N ILE A 37 2.28 -6.30 1.26
CA ILE A 37 0.97 -6.15 1.91
C ILE A 37 1.12 -5.79 3.39
N LEU A 38 2.01 -6.47 4.12
CA LEU A 38 2.25 -6.23 5.54
C LEU A 38 2.81 -4.83 5.80
N ALA A 39 3.79 -4.40 4.99
CA ALA A 39 4.31 -3.04 5.05
C ALA A 39 3.20 -2.01 4.78
N GLY A 40 2.28 -2.29 3.84
CA GLY A 40 1.16 -1.42 3.52
C GLY A 40 0.23 -1.20 4.71
N ALA A 41 -0.05 -2.25 5.49
CA ALA A 41 -0.84 -2.14 6.72
C ALA A 41 -0.15 -1.23 7.75
N LEU A 42 1.16 -1.38 7.97
CA LEU A 42 1.91 -0.59 8.96
C LEU A 42 2.04 0.89 8.57
N VAL A 43 2.34 1.14 7.29
CA VAL A 43 2.43 2.50 6.74
C VAL A 43 1.05 3.15 6.75
N GLY A 44 0.00 2.44 6.32
CA GLY A 44 -1.38 2.90 6.38
C GLY A 44 -1.80 3.24 7.80
N TYR A 45 -1.55 2.35 8.77
CA TYR A 45 -1.82 2.60 10.19
C TYR A 45 -1.13 3.88 10.69
N SER A 46 0.16 4.03 10.38
CA SER A 46 0.96 5.19 10.82
C SER A 46 0.47 6.50 10.19
N CYS A 47 0.13 6.47 8.90
CA CYS A 47 -0.49 7.59 8.18
C CYS A 47 -1.82 7.98 8.85
N GLY A 48 -2.72 7.02 9.05
CA GLY A 48 -4.04 7.26 9.62
C GLY A 48 -4.01 7.80 11.05
N LYS A 49 -3.14 7.25 11.89
CA LYS A 49 -2.91 7.76 13.26
C LYS A 49 -2.47 9.23 13.23
N ARG A 50 -1.50 9.58 12.37
CA ARG A 50 -0.99 10.96 12.27
C ARG A 50 -2.00 11.91 11.64
N ALA A 51 -2.79 11.44 10.67
CA ALA A 51 -3.84 12.22 10.04
C ALA A 51 -4.95 12.60 11.04
N ALA A 52 -5.36 11.66 11.90
CA ALA A 52 -6.32 11.93 12.97
C ALA A 52 -5.77 12.85 14.07
N VAL A 53 -4.46 12.86 14.29
CA VAL A 53 -3.82 13.79 15.23
C VAL A 53 -3.76 15.21 14.66
N ALA A 54 -3.52 15.34 13.35
CA ALA A 54 -3.36 16.61 12.66
C ALA A 54 -4.68 17.32 12.32
N GLU A 55 -5.81 16.61 12.37
CA GLU A 55 -7.13 17.16 12.01
C GLU A 55 -8.09 17.02 13.20
N THR A 56 -8.27 18.12 13.94
CA THR A 56 -9.02 18.18 15.21
C THR A 56 -10.54 18.26 15.00
N GLU A 57 -10.98 18.93 13.92
CA GLU A 57 -12.40 19.18 13.64
C GLU A 57 -13.15 17.92 13.16
N ARG A 58 -12.47 16.93 12.56
CA ARG A 58 -13.10 15.76 11.94
C ARG A 58 -13.03 14.50 12.81
N PRO A 59 -13.98 13.55 12.65
CA PRO A 59 -13.85 12.21 13.21
C PRO A 59 -12.53 11.57 12.78
N GLY A 60 -11.83 10.93 13.73
CA GLY A 60 -10.51 10.37 13.47
C GLY A 60 -10.52 9.32 12.37
N ALA A 61 -11.60 8.53 12.27
CA ALA A 61 -11.81 7.57 11.19
C ALA A 61 -11.83 8.27 9.81
N LEU A 62 -12.54 9.40 9.70
CA LEU A 62 -12.64 10.17 8.46
C LEU A 62 -11.30 10.81 8.09
N SER A 63 -10.58 11.37 9.07
CA SER A 63 -9.24 11.90 8.86
C SER A 63 -8.26 10.81 8.40
N GLY A 64 -8.34 9.62 9.00
CA GLY A 64 -7.56 8.45 8.60
C GLY A 64 -7.90 7.95 7.20
N LEU A 65 -9.19 7.92 6.85
CA LEU A 65 -9.66 7.57 5.50
C LEU A 65 -9.11 8.54 4.44
N ILE A 66 -9.20 9.86 4.69
CA ILE A 66 -8.71 10.88 3.76
C ILE A 66 -7.19 10.77 3.57
N GLY A 67 -6.44 10.70 4.68
CA GLY A 67 -4.98 10.53 4.61
C GLY A 67 -4.59 9.22 3.90
N GLY A 68 -5.31 8.13 4.20
CA GLY A 68 -5.12 6.83 3.55
C GLY A 68 -5.41 6.85 2.05
N ALA A 69 -6.54 7.42 1.64
CA ALA A 69 -6.95 7.51 0.24
C ALA A 69 -5.98 8.35 -0.61
N VAL A 70 -5.38 9.39 -0.01
CA VAL A 70 -4.35 10.22 -0.67
C VAL A 70 -3.01 9.48 -0.77
N ALA A 71 -2.62 8.73 0.25
CA ALA A 71 -1.32 8.06 0.30
C ALA A 71 -1.28 6.73 -0.48
N ALA A 72 -2.39 5.97 -0.50
CA ALA A 72 -2.44 4.61 -1.02
C ALA A 72 -2.02 4.48 -2.50
N PRO A 73 -2.38 5.38 -3.44
CA PRO A 73 -1.96 5.25 -4.83
C PRO A 73 -0.45 5.23 -5.00
N VAL A 74 0.25 6.12 -4.28
CA VAL A 74 1.72 6.21 -4.34
C VAL A 74 2.37 4.97 -3.72
N TYR A 75 1.82 4.47 -2.60
CA TYR A 75 2.24 3.20 -2.00
C TYR A 75 2.15 2.03 -3.00
N VAL A 76 0.99 1.87 -3.63
CA VAL A 76 0.70 0.76 -4.55
C VAL A 76 1.57 0.82 -5.80
N VAL A 77 1.78 2.02 -6.36
CA VAL A 77 2.71 2.19 -7.50
C VAL A 77 4.12 1.78 -7.10
N GLY A 78 4.61 2.23 -5.94
CA GLY A 78 5.92 1.84 -5.43
C GLY A 78 6.04 0.32 -5.25
N ALA A 79 5.07 -0.28 -4.56
CA ALA A 79 5.02 -1.72 -4.31
C ALA A 79 4.95 -2.54 -5.59
N SER A 80 4.18 -2.10 -6.58
CA SER A 80 4.06 -2.77 -7.89
C SER A 80 5.38 -2.67 -8.67
N ALA A 81 6.04 -1.51 -8.64
CA ALA A 81 7.35 -1.34 -9.25
C ALA A 81 8.41 -2.24 -8.60
N GLY A 82 8.41 -2.37 -7.27
CA GLY A 82 9.32 -3.27 -6.56
C GLY A 82 9.11 -4.74 -6.95
N ALA A 83 7.85 -5.18 -7.02
CA ALA A 83 7.51 -6.54 -7.45
C ALA A 83 7.94 -6.81 -8.91
N LEU A 84 7.75 -5.84 -9.81
CA LEU A 84 8.19 -5.94 -11.20
C LEU A 84 9.72 -6.06 -11.29
N VAL A 85 10.47 -5.27 -10.53
CA VAL A 85 11.93 -5.35 -10.48
C VAL A 85 12.39 -6.72 -9.97
N ALA A 86 11.78 -7.23 -8.91
CA ALA A 86 12.08 -8.56 -8.37
C ALA A 86 11.80 -9.68 -9.39
N ALA A 87 10.65 -9.63 -10.07
CA ALA A 87 10.30 -10.62 -11.09
C ALA A 87 11.19 -10.56 -12.33
N ARG A 88 11.62 -9.36 -12.74
CA ARG A 88 12.62 -9.20 -13.81
C ARG A 88 13.97 -9.82 -13.44
N GLY A 89 14.34 -9.79 -12.16
CA GLY A 89 15.53 -10.49 -11.66
C GLY A 89 15.43 -12.02 -11.73
N MET A 90 14.23 -12.60 -11.58
CA MET A 90 14.01 -14.05 -11.71
C MET A 90 13.97 -14.54 -13.16
N GLY A 91 13.35 -13.76 -14.05
CA GLY A 91 13.16 -14.09 -15.47
C GLY A 91 11.98 -15.03 -15.75
N SER A 92 11.32 -14.86 -16.90
CA SER A 92 10.14 -15.64 -17.29
C SER A 92 10.35 -17.15 -17.41
N PRO A 93 11.51 -17.69 -17.85
CA PRO A 93 11.69 -19.14 -17.94
C PRO A 93 11.70 -19.81 -16.56
N ARG A 94 12.31 -19.17 -15.55
CA ARG A 94 12.39 -19.71 -14.20
C ARG A 94 11.04 -19.64 -13.47
N MET A 95 10.27 -18.57 -13.72
CA MET A 95 8.90 -18.47 -13.22
C MET A 95 8.01 -19.56 -13.82
N ALA A 96 8.08 -19.79 -15.14
CA ALA A 96 7.35 -20.86 -15.81
C ALA A 96 7.70 -22.24 -15.23
N ALA A 97 8.98 -22.56 -15.05
CA ALA A 97 9.40 -23.83 -14.44
C ALA A 97 8.84 -24.01 -13.02
N THR A 98 8.87 -22.96 -12.20
CA THR A 98 8.36 -23.02 -10.81
C THR A 98 6.84 -23.19 -10.79
N LEU A 99 6.11 -22.44 -11.62
CA LEU A 99 4.66 -22.56 -11.75
C LEU A 99 4.26 -23.94 -12.27
N SER A 100 4.99 -24.46 -13.25
CA SER A 100 4.75 -25.79 -13.80
C SER A 100 4.94 -26.90 -12.79
N ASP A 101 5.97 -26.80 -11.96
CA ASP A 101 6.25 -27.77 -10.90
C ASP A 101 5.14 -27.76 -9.83
N VAL A 102 4.68 -26.56 -9.43
CA VAL A 102 3.63 -26.40 -8.42
C VAL A 102 2.25 -26.82 -8.94
N LEU A 103 1.93 -26.51 -10.20
CA LEU A 103 0.60 -26.77 -10.79
C LEU A 103 0.51 -28.15 -11.45
N GLY A 104 1.63 -28.82 -11.67
CA GLY A 104 1.69 -30.10 -12.39
C GLY A 104 1.32 -29.98 -13.88
N THR A 105 1.42 -28.80 -14.47
CA THR A 105 1.08 -28.52 -15.88
C THR A 105 2.19 -27.77 -16.59
N THR A 106 2.31 -27.91 -17.90
CA THR A 106 3.28 -27.13 -18.69
C THR A 106 2.77 -25.71 -18.91
N ILE A 107 3.48 -24.72 -18.37
CA ILE A 107 3.18 -23.30 -18.53
C ILE A 107 4.29 -22.66 -19.37
N SER A 108 3.89 -21.89 -20.39
CA SER A 108 4.85 -21.18 -21.22
C SER A 108 5.44 -19.95 -20.51
N PRO A 109 6.65 -19.48 -20.86
CA PRO A 109 7.23 -18.27 -20.30
C PRO A 109 6.35 -17.01 -20.44
N ASP A 110 5.64 -16.88 -21.57
CA ASP A 110 4.74 -15.73 -21.82
C ASP A 110 3.48 -15.80 -20.96
N GLU A 111 2.93 -17.00 -20.78
CA GLU A 111 1.79 -17.24 -19.90
C GLU A 111 2.16 -17.00 -18.43
N ALA A 112 3.33 -17.48 -17.99
CA ALA A 112 3.84 -17.21 -16.64
C ALA A 112 4.01 -15.71 -16.37
N TRP A 113 4.50 -14.94 -17.36
CA TRP A 113 4.61 -13.49 -17.26
C TRP A 113 3.23 -12.82 -17.15
N THR A 114 2.25 -13.28 -17.93
CA THR A 114 0.87 -12.77 -17.91
C THR A 114 0.18 -13.04 -16.58
N LEU A 115 0.31 -14.27 -16.06
CA LEU A 115 -0.21 -14.65 -14.74
C LEU A 115 0.45 -13.84 -13.62
N PHE A 116 1.76 -13.59 -13.73
CA PHE A 116 2.46 -12.71 -12.79
C PHE A 116 1.89 -11.28 -12.81
N LEU A 117 1.70 -10.68 -13.98
CA LEU A 117 1.10 -9.33 -14.09
C LEU A 117 -0.31 -9.27 -13.50
N LEU A 118 -1.13 -10.29 -13.77
CA LEU A 118 -2.48 -10.40 -13.18
C LEU A 118 -2.41 -10.47 -11.65
N SER A 119 -1.45 -11.24 -11.11
CA SER A 119 -1.24 -11.34 -9.66
C SER A 119 -0.78 -10.00 -9.04
N VAL A 120 0.05 -9.24 -9.75
CA VAL A 120 0.48 -7.89 -9.32
C VAL A 120 -0.72 -6.95 -9.29
N PHE A 121 -1.58 -7.00 -10.31
CA PHE A 121 -2.79 -6.18 -10.35
C PHE A 121 -3.75 -6.51 -9.20
N LEU A 122 -4.02 -7.80 -8.96
CA LEU A 122 -4.86 -8.23 -7.83
C LEU A 122 -4.24 -7.81 -6.49
N SER A 123 -2.93 -7.97 -6.35
CA SER A 123 -2.20 -7.53 -5.16
C SER A 123 -2.29 -6.02 -4.95
N ALA A 124 -2.18 -5.22 -6.00
CA ALA A 124 -2.30 -3.76 -5.94
C ALA A 124 -3.66 -3.33 -5.36
N ILE A 125 -4.76 -3.99 -5.75
CA ILE A 125 -6.09 -3.75 -5.19
C ILE A 125 -6.11 -4.11 -3.70
N LEU A 126 -5.60 -5.29 -3.34
CA LEU A 126 -5.57 -5.73 -1.95
C LEU A 126 -4.71 -4.82 -1.07
N GLN A 127 -3.55 -4.40 -1.57
CA GLN A 127 -2.65 -3.46 -0.90
C GLN A 127 -3.34 -2.11 -0.65
N ALA A 128 -4.03 -1.56 -1.66
CA ALA A 128 -4.81 -0.33 -1.50
C ALA A 128 -5.89 -0.48 -0.41
N ALA A 129 -6.67 -1.56 -0.47
CA ALA A 129 -7.74 -1.82 0.47
C ALA A 129 -7.22 -1.96 1.91
N VAL A 130 -6.18 -2.78 2.11
CA VAL A 130 -5.54 -2.98 3.42
C VAL A 130 -4.94 -1.69 3.95
N PHE A 131 -4.25 -0.91 3.11
CA PHE A 131 -3.65 0.36 3.51
C PHE A 131 -4.71 1.35 3.99
N VAL A 132 -5.78 1.54 3.20
CA VAL A 132 -6.86 2.48 3.51
C VAL A 132 -7.65 2.02 4.74
N ALA A 133 -7.94 0.73 4.87
CA ALA A 133 -8.62 0.17 6.04
C ALA A 133 -7.78 0.36 7.30
N ALA A 134 -6.47 0.06 7.25
CA ALA A 134 -5.55 0.25 8.37
C ALA A 134 -5.46 1.73 8.76
N ALA A 135 -5.38 2.65 7.80
CA ALA A 135 -5.36 4.09 8.07
C ALA A 135 -6.66 4.56 8.73
N THR A 136 -7.80 4.11 8.22
CA THR A 136 -9.14 4.44 8.76
C THR A 136 -9.29 3.93 10.19
N ALA A 137 -8.93 2.66 10.44
CA ALA A 137 -8.98 2.04 11.76
C ALA A 137 -8.03 2.74 12.75
N ALA A 138 -6.80 3.04 12.33
CA ALA A 138 -5.82 3.75 13.15
C ALA A 138 -6.30 5.15 13.54
N GLY A 139 -6.89 5.87 12.58
CA GLY A 139 -7.46 7.18 12.82
C GLY A 139 -8.63 7.13 13.83
N ALA A 140 -9.50 6.12 13.70
CA ALA A 140 -10.59 5.90 14.66
C ALA A 140 -10.04 5.64 16.08
N LEU A 141 -9.04 4.76 16.21
CA LEU A 141 -8.40 4.39 17.47
C LEU A 141 -7.65 5.57 18.11
N ALA A 142 -6.97 6.39 17.31
CA ALA A 142 -6.19 7.52 17.80
C ALA A 142 -7.05 8.55 18.54
N ARG A 143 -8.29 8.79 18.08
CA ARG A 143 -9.22 9.72 18.73
C ARG A 143 -9.88 9.10 19.97
N ARG A 144 -10.17 7.79 19.97
CA ARG A 144 -10.68 7.06 21.15
C ARG A 144 -9.72 7.05 22.34
N ARG A 145 -8.41 7.18 22.11
CA ARG A 145 -7.39 7.25 23.17
C ARG A 145 -7.11 8.66 23.67
N ARG A 146 -7.75 9.69 23.09
CA ARG A 146 -7.63 11.11 23.49
C ARG A 146 -8.83 11.63 24.26
N VAL A 147 -9.97 10.94 24.17
CA VAL A 147 -11.15 11.12 25.03
C VAL A 147 -10.96 10.23 26.25
#